data_AF-A0A852TJ45-F1
#
_entry.id   AF-A0A852TJ45-F1
#
_cell.length_a   1.000
_cell.length_b   1.000
_cell.length_c   1.000
_cell.angle_alpha   90.00
_cell.angle_beta   90.00
_cell.angle_gamma   90.00
#
_symmetry.space_group_name_H-M   'P 1'
#
loop_
_entity.id
_entity.type
_entity.pdbx_description
1 polymer ?
#
loop_
_entity_poly.entity_id
_entity_poly.type
_entity_poly.pdbx_seq_one_letter_code
_entity_poly.pdbx_strand_id
1 'polypeptide(L)'
;MPFKIIMIVLLVGLLSACGTGNETNGNNEVVKKENTMDNPNKSEIAAKVHPSIEIKEENNSTIINYKVKNISGGPIKLSFASGLQADYIVYDQQGKKVKQYSEEVMSTQAITEMTFDNNQEIQNSFTISDLYNGAYKIEVFLTAQEEQAKVVMDLLVEKSLFSKASGVFTGQIDPHSI
;
A
#
# COMPACT_ATOMS: atom_id res chain seq x y z
N MET A 1 -38.45 30.24 -29.07
CA MET A 1 -39.01 29.19 -29.96
C MET A 1 -38.54 29.50 -31.37
N PRO A 2 -38.27 28.53 -32.26
CA PRO A 2 -38.68 27.11 -32.25
C PRO A 2 -37.52 26.18 -31.88
N PHE A 3 -37.68 25.07 -31.15
CA PHE A 3 -38.62 23.95 -31.26
C PHE A 3 -38.28 23.00 -32.41
N LYS A 4 -38.16 21.70 -32.04
CA LYS A 4 -38.29 20.46 -32.84
C LYS A 4 -37.01 19.78 -33.34
N ILE A 5 -36.84 18.45 -33.38
CA ILE A 5 -37.45 17.23 -32.78
C ILE A 5 -36.85 16.05 -33.59
N ILE A 6 -36.59 14.89 -32.95
CA ILE A 6 -36.58 13.51 -33.54
C ILE A 6 -35.36 13.18 -34.45
N MET A 7 -34.67 12.02 -34.39
CA MET A 7 -35.14 10.62 -34.45
C MET A 7 -34.02 9.66 -33.94
N ILE A 8 -34.23 8.82 -32.92
CA ILE A 8 -34.45 7.35 -33.02
C ILE A 8 -33.97 6.69 -34.31
N VAL A 9 -32.97 5.79 -34.21
CA VAL A 9 -33.01 4.46 -34.84
C VAL A 9 -32.35 3.45 -33.89
N LEU A 10 -33.20 2.55 -33.41
CA LEU A 10 -32.87 1.29 -32.74
C LEU A 10 -32.54 0.26 -33.84
N LEU A 11 -31.39 -0.41 -33.76
CA LEU A 11 -31.15 -1.65 -34.52
C LEU A 11 -30.65 -2.73 -33.57
N VAL A 12 -31.52 -3.70 -33.29
CA VAL A 12 -31.21 -4.97 -32.64
C VAL A 12 -30.75 -5.94 -33.73
N GLY A 13 -29.65 -6.64 -33.48
CA GLY A 13 -29.17 -7.73 -34.31
C GLY A 13 -28.40 -8.75 -33.47
N LEU A 14 -29.14 -9.73 -32.95
CA LEU A 14 -28.64 -10.94 -32.31
C LEU A 14 -28.03 -11.87 -33.36
N LEU A 15 -26.81 -12.35 -33.17
CA LEU A 15 -26.35 -13.64 -33.69
C LEU A 15 -25.38 -14.31 -32.70
N SER A 16 -25.73 -15.54 -32.34
CA SER A 16 -25.10 -16.46 -31.41
C SER A 16 -23.78 -17.06 -31.94
N ALA A 17 -22.88 -17.44 -31.04
CA ALA A 17 -21.96 -18.55 -31.28
C ALA A 17 -21.68 -19.31 -29.97
N CYS A 18 -21.97 -20.61 -30.02
CA CYS A 18 -21.80 -21.62 -28.97
C CYS A 18 -20.36 -22.16 -28.97
N GLY A 19 -19.89 -22.68 -27.84
CA GLY A 19 -18.61 -23.38 -27.76
C GLY A 19 -18.39 -24.09 -26.43
N THR A 20 -19.19 -25.12 -26.16
CA THR A 20 -18.93 -26.12 -25.11
C THR A 20 -17.80 -27.05 -25.56
N GLY A 21 -16.75 -27.17 -24.73
CA GLY A 21 -15.78 -28.26 -24.78
C GLY A 21 -15.54 -28.76 -23.36
N ASN A 22 -16.04 -29.95 -23.06
CA ASN A 22 -15.89 -30.65 -21.79
C ASN A 22 -15.05 -31.89 -22.04
N GLU A 23 -13.86 -31.98 -21.45
CA GLU A 23 -13.13 -33.24 -21.29
C GLU A 23 -12.67 -33.37 -19.83
N THR A 24 -13.42 -34.18 -19.09
CA THR A 24 -13.01 -34.77 -17.82
C THR A 24 -12.18 -36.02 -18.08
N ASN A 25 -10.99 -36.09 -17.50
CA ASN A 25 -10.36 -37.34 -17.08
C ASN A 25 -9.50 -37.07 -15.84
N GLY A 26 -9.89 -37.63 -14.70
CA GLY A 26 -9.08 -37.65 -13.49
C GLY A 26 -8.31 -38.96 -13.38
N ASN A 27 -7.09 -38.92 -12.86
CA ASN A 27 -6.72 -39.55 -11.59
C ASN A 27 -5.34 -39.05 -11.12
N ASN A 28 -5.17 -39.12 -9.81
CA ASN A 28 -4.22 -38.49 -8.91
C ASN A 28 -2.73 -38.79 -9.15
N GLU A 29 -1.87 -37.80 -8.87
CA GLU A 29 -0.74 -37.94 -7.94
C GLU A 29 -0.17 -36.58 -7.49
N VAL A 30 0.59 -36.63 -6.41
CA VAL A 30 0.76 -35.61 -5.35
C VAL A 30 2.08 -34.83 -5.51
N VAL A 31 2.06 -33.52 -5.18
CA VAL A 31 3.18 -32.63 -4.77
C VAL A 31 4.17 -32.14 -5.84
N LYS A 32 4.14 -30.83 -6.15
CA LYS A 32 5.12 -29.84 -5.62
C LYS A 32 4.71 -28.40 -5.94
N LYS A 33 4.88 -27.52 -4.95
CA LYS A 33 4.83 -26.05 -5.04
C LYS A 33 5.75 -25.53 -6.15
N GLU A 34 5.26 -24.60 -6.95
CA GLU A 34 5.97 -23.35 -7.27
C GLU A 34 4.95 -22.33 -7.79
N ASN A 35 4.76 -21.26 -7.00
CA ASN A 35 3.99 -20.10 -7.41
C ASN A 35 4.83 -19.31 -8.42
N THR A 36 4.65 -19.58 -9.71
CA THR A 36 5.05 -18.65 -10.76
C THR A 36 3.82 -17.83 -11.12
N MET A 37 3.58 -16.76 -10.37
CA MET A 37 2.73 -15.68 -10.86
C MET A 37 3.64 -14.68 -11.56
N ASP A 38 3.86 -14.98 -12.83
CA ASP A 38 4.47 -14.14 -13.83
C ASP A 38 3.66 -12.83 -13.93
N ASN A 39 4.28 -11.69 -13.64
CA ASN A 39 3.73 -10.38 -13.97
C ASN A 39 4.55 -9.82 -15.14
N PRO A 40 4.05 -9.87 -16.37
CA PRO A 40 4.78 -9.41 -17.54
C PRO A 40 4.53 -7.91 -17.71
N ASN A 41 5.34 -7.08 -17.04
CA ASN A 41 5.79 -5.76 -17.48
C ASN A 41 6.48 -5.01 -16.32
N LYS A 42 7.72 -5.40 -16.02
CA LYS A 42 8.66 -4.47 -15.43
C LYS A 42 9.92 -4.55 -16.26
N SER A 43 10.05 -3.60 -17.19
CA SER A 43 11.32 -3.27 -17.83
C SER A 43 12.42 -3.37 -16.76
N GLU A 44 13.37 -4.27 -16.96
CA GLU A 44 14.47 -4.56 -16.04
C GLU A 44 15.45 -3.38 -16.05
N ILE A 45 14.99 -2.24 -15.52
CA ILE A 45 15.85 -1.14 -15.14
C ILE A 45 16.41 -1.56 -13.78
N ALA A 46 17.70 -1.90 -13.76
CA ALA A 46 18.40 -2.18 -12.52
C ALA A 46 18.11 -1.07 -11.49
N ALA A 47 17.62 -1.45 -10.31
CA ALA A 47 17.25 -0.49 -9.28
C ALA A 47 18.47 0.33 -8.85
N LYS A 48 18.40 1.66 -8.95
CA LYS A 48 19.50 2.57 -8.56
C LYS A 48 19.70 2.65 -7.05
N VAL A 49 18.66 2.32 -6.29
CA VAL A 49 18.63 2.40 -4.83
C VAL A 49 18.10 1.11 -4.24
N HIS A 50 18.58 0.78 -3.05
CA HIS A 50 18.15 -0.39 -2.30
C HIS A 50 17.53 0.06 -0.97
N PRO A 51 16.20 -0.01 -0.85
CA PRO A 51 15.53 0.30 0.40
C PRO A 51 15.44 -0.92 1.32
N SER A 52 15.51 -0.68 2.62
CA SER A 52 15.31 -1.69 3.67
C SER A 52 14.54 -1.08 4.84
N ILE A 53 13.88 -1.95 5.61
CA ILE A 53 13.06 -1.55 6.74
C ILE A 53 13.25 -2.57 7.88
N GLU A 54 13.39 -2.06 9.09
CA GLU A 54 13.39 -2.85 10.32
C GLU A 54 12.23 -2.38 11.20
N ILE A 55 11.40 -3.31 11.67
CA ILE A 55 10.23 -3.03 12.50
C ILE A 55 10.45 -3.62 13.89
N LYS A 56 10.17 -2.84 14.93
CA LYS A 56 10.26 -3.25 16.34
C LYS A 56 9.06 -2.74 17.11
N GLU A 57 8.56 -3.52 18.06
CA GLU A 57 7.55 -3.05 19.02
C GLU A 57 8.21 -2.68 20.35
N GLU A 58 7.98 -1.46 20.81
CA GLU A 58 8.49 -0.95 22.09
C GLU A 58 7.48 0.03 22.70
N ASN A 59 7.29 -0.02 24.02
CA ASN A 59 6.42 0.92 24.76
C ASN A 59 5.04 1.11 24.10
N ASN A 60 4.45 0.00 23.67
CA ASN A 60 3.13 -0.08 23.05
C ASN A 60 3.00 0.69 21.73
N SER A 61 4.14 0.93 21.07
CA SER A 61 4.26 1.59 19.78
C SER A 61 5.07 0.72 18.81
N THR A 62 4.83 0.91 17.52
CA THR A 62 5.63 0.29 16.46
C THR A 62 6.69 1.29 15.98
N ILE A 63 7.96 0.94 16.14
CA ILE A 63 9.11 1.69 15.64
C ILE A 63 9.50 1.12 14.28
N ILE A 64 9.62 1.99 13.28
CA ILE A 64 10.02 1.66 11.92
C ILE A 64 11.32 2.39 11.61
N ASN A 65 12.38 1.63 11.33
CA ASN A 65 13.64 2.19 10.86
C ASN A 65 13.76 1.90 9.37
N TYR A 66 13.60 2.93 8.56
CA TYR A 66 13.69 2.89 7.12
C TYR A 66 15.06 3.38 6.66
N LYS A 67 15.69 2.63 5.76
CA LYS A 67 16.99 2.97 5.19
C LYS A 67 16.92 2.86 3.68
N VAL A 68 17.59 3.76 2.98
CA VAL A 68 17.78 3.68 1.53
C VAL A 68 19.25 3.83 1.24
N LYS A 69 19.81 2.89 0.48
CA LYS A 69 21.20 2.93 0.05
C LYS A 69 21.30 3.20 -1.45
N ASN A 70 22.17 4.10 -1.86
CA ASN A 70 22.50 4.27 -3.28
C ASN A 70 23.41 3.11 -3.73
N ILE A 71 22.94 2.33 -4.72
CA ILE A 71 23.67 1.21 -5.32
C ILE A 71 23.91 1.39 -6.82
N SER A 72 23.71 2.62 -7.34
CA SER A 72 23.79 2.92 -8.77
C SER A 72 25.22 2.98 -9.33
N GLY A 73 26.24 2.98 -8.47
CA GLY A 73 27.65 3.11 -8.86
C GLY A 73 28.11 4.56 -9.04
N GLY A 74 27.25 5.56 -8.87
CA GLY A 74 27.57 6.99 -8.96
C GLY A 74 26.62 7.87 -8.14
N PRO A 75 26.87 9.18 -8.07
CA PRO A 75 25.97 10.11 -7.39
C PRO A 75 24.65 10.24 -8.15
N ILE A 76 23.53 10.28 -7.42
CA ILE A 76 22.21 10.62 -7.95
C ILE A 76 21.70 11.89 -7.29
N LYS A 77 20.93 12.70 -8.02
CA LYS A 77 20.26 13.88 -7.46
C LYS A 77 18.86 13.49 -6.98
N LEU A 78 18.51 13.95 -5.79
CA LEU A 78 17.16 13.81 -5.23
C LEU A 78 16.61 15.18 -4.88
N SER A 79 15.36 15.41 -5.23
CA SER A 79 14.63 16.64 -4.94
C SER A 79 13.41 16.35 -4.08
N PHE A 80 13.29 17.02 -2.94
CA PHE A 80 12.15 16.89 -2.02
C PHE A 80 11.33 18.17 -2.05
N ALA A 81 10.02 18.05 -2.21
CA ALA A 81 9.12 19.21 -2.28
C ALA A 81 8.84 19.88 -0.92
N SER A 82 9.22 19.21 0.18
CA SER A 82 9.05 19.70 1.55
C SER A 82 10.18 19.19 2.44
N GLY A 83 10.18 19.59 3.71
CA GLY A 83 11.08 19.03 4.73
C GLY A 83 10.83 17.56 5.07
N LEU A 84 9.74 16.94 4.57
CA LEU A 84 9.54 15.50 4.70
C LEU A 84 10.34 14.79 3.62
N GLN A 85 11.40 14.08 4.00
CA GLN A 85 12.21 13.28 3.08
C GLN A 85 11.64 11.86 2.85
N ALA A 86 10.84 11.38 3.78
CA ALA A 86 10.19 10.08 3.71
C ALA A 86 8.79 10.15 4.33
N ASP A 87 7.93 9.22 3.93
CA ASP A 87 6.55 9.09 4.39
C ASP A 87 6.22 7.60 4.56
N TYR A 88 5.20 7.32 5.35
CA TYR A 88 4.63 5.98 5.46
C TYR A 88 3.11 6.03 5.31
N ILE A 89 2.53 4.94 4.81
CA ILE A 89 1.08 4.73 4.77
C ILE A 89 0.78 3.35 5.34
N VAL A 90 -0.15 3.29 6.29
CA VAL A 90 -0.66 2.04 6.86
C VAL A 90 -2.05 1.77 6.29
N TYR A 91 -2.25 0.54 5.83
CA TYR A 91 -3.52 0.03 5.34
C TYR A 91 -3.99 -1.13 6.22
N ASP A 92 -5.30 -1.22 6.45
CA ASP A 92 -5.90 -2.41 7.06
C ASP A 92 -5.96 -3.59 6.08
N GLN A 93 -6.46 -4.74 6.56
CA GLN A 93 -6.61 -5.95 5.75
C GLN A 93 -7.57 -5.80 4.56
N GLN A 94 -8.43 -4.77 4.57
CA GLN A 94 -9.35 -4.46 3.48
C GLN A 94 -8.72 -3.51 2.46
N GLY A 95 -7.47 -3.08 2.68
CA GLY A 95 -6.77 -2.11 1.84
C GLY A 95 -7.17 -0.66 2.11
N LYS A 96 -7.93 -0.39 3.18
CA LYS A 96 -8.29 0.98 3.55
C LYS A 96 -7.12 1.65 4.24
N LYS A 97 -6.75 2.86 3.80
CA LYS A 97 -5.77 3.71 4.49
C LYS A 97 -6.28 4.05 5.89
N VAL A 98 -5.50 3.71 6.91
CA VAL A 98 -5.81 4.00 8.31
C VAL A 98 -4.89 5.03 8.94
N LYS A 99 -3.67 5.22 8.41
CA LYS A 99 -2.71 6.21 8.91
C LYS A 99 -1.70 6.60 7.83
N GLN A 100 -1.23 7.85 7.85
CA GLN A 100 -0.17 8.36 6.99
C GLN A 100 0.64 9.44 7.70
N TYR A 101 1.98 9.38 7.66
CA TYR A 101 2.83 10.30 8.42
C TYR A 101 2.65 11.75 8.00
N SER A 102 2.61 12.01 6.69
CA SER A 102 2.46 13.37 6.15
C SER A 102 1.13 14.05 6.53
N GLU A 103 0.13 13.29 6.99
CA GLU A 103 -1.14 13.84 7.49
C GLU A 103 -1.09 14.19 8.99
N GLU A 104 -0.08 13.68 9.72
CA GLU A 104 0.05 13.81 11.17
C GLU A 104 1.08 14.88 11.58
N VAL A 105 1.98 15.28 10.68
CA VAL A 105 3.04 16.24 10.97
C VAL A 105 2.99 17.47 10.07
N MET A 106 3.33 18.61 10.64
CA MET A 106 3.59 19.82 9.86
C MET A 106 5.03 19.79 9.33
N SER A 107 5.19 20.17 8.06
CA SER A 107 6.50 20.26 7.41
C SER A 107 6.66 21.57 6.66
N THR A 108 7.91 22.02 6.58
CA THR A 108 8.28 23.20 5.80
C THR A 108 8.03 22.95 4.32
N GLN A 109 7.36 23.90 3.67
CA GLN A 109 7.10 23.84 2.22
C GLN A 109 8.26 24.53 1.50
N ALA A 110 9.39 23.84 1.41
CA ALA A 110 10.59 24.31 0.74
C ALA A 110 11.21 23.17 -0.08
N ILE A 111 11.46 23.44 -1.36
CA ILE A 111 12.14 22.48 -2.24
C ILE A 111 13.60 22.38 -1.79
N THR A 112 14.06 21.17 -1.54
CA THR A 112 15.46 20.88 -1.22
C THR A 112 16.02 19.89 -2.22
N GLU A 113 17.23 20.17 -2.70
CA GLU A 113 17.99 19.25 -3.55
C GLU A 113 19.15 18.69 -2.74
N MET A 114 19.42 17.39 -2.89
CA MET A 114 20.62 16.76 -2.35
C MET A 114 21.30 15.90 -3.41
N THR A 115 22.63 15.84 -3.30
CA THR A 115 23.41 14.80 -3.99
C THR A 115 23.46 13.59 -3.06
N PHE A 116 23.05 12.44 -3.58
CA PHE A 116 23.06 11.16 -2.89
C PHE A 116 24.18 10.31 -3.48
N ASP A 117 25.33 10.31 -2.82
CA ASP A 117 26.55 9.68 -3.32
C ASP A 117 26.47 8.15 -3.32
N ASN A 118 27.33 7.51 -4.11
CA ASN A 118 27.38 6.05 -4.18
C ASN A 118 27.69 5.45 -2.78
N ASN A 119 26.95 4.40 -2.41
CA ASN A 119 26.98 3.77 -1.08
C ASN A 119 26.55 4.65 0.12
N GLN A 120 26.15 5.91 -0.10
CA GLN A 120 25.54 6.71 0.96
C GLN A 120 24.21 6.08 1.38
N GLU A 121 23.81 6.33 2.63
CA GLU A 121 22.51 5.93 3.18
C GLU A 121 21.70 7.14 3.64
N ILE A 122 20.39 7.11 3.36
CA ILE A 122 19.39 7.97 3.98
C ILE A 122 18.65 7.11 5.00
N GLN A 123 18.51 7.60 6.24
CA GLN A 123 17.85 6.87 7.32
C GLN A 123 16.74 7.72 7.93
N ASN A 124 15.55 7.13 8.08
CA ASN A 124 14.39 7.76 8.73
C ASN A 124 13.81 6.80 9.75
N SER A 125 13.39 7.33 10.91
CA SER A 125 12.73 6.55 11.95
C SER A 125 11.35 7.11 12.22
N PHE A 126 10.35 6.23 12.24
CA PHE A 126 8.96 6.58 12.54
C PHE A 126 8.49 5.81 13.75
N THR A 127 7.74 6.48 14.62
CA THR A 127 7.02 5.86 15.72
C THR A 127 5.54 5.92 15.42
N ILE A 128 4.91 4.76 15.32
CA ILE A 128 3.47 4.64 15.14
C ILE A 128 2.84 4.22 16.46
N SER A 129 2.11 5.14 17.06
CA SER A 129 1.17 4.87 18.14
C SER A 129 -0.24 4.64 17.60
N ASP A 130 -1.12 4.14 18.47
CA ASP A 130 -2.58 4.14 18.26
C ASP A 130 -3.10 3.24 17.13
N LEU A 131 -2.33 2.20 16.75
CA LEU A 131 -2.86 1.10 15.94
C LEU A 131 -3.50 0.05 16.84
N TYR A 132 -4.70 -0.43 16.50
CA TYR A 132 -5.25 -1.60 17.18
C TYR A 132 -4.40 -2.85 16.92
N ASN A 133 -4.36 -3.77 17.87
CA ASN A 133 -3.79 -5.09 17.62
C ASN A 133 -4.42 -5.75 16.38
N GLY A 134 -3.59 -6.28 15.50
CA GLY A 134 -4.02 -6.90 14.24
C GLY A 134 -2.97 -6.84 13.13
N ALA A 135 -3.35 -7.39 11.98
CA ALA A 135 -2.54 -7.39 10.77
C ALA A 135 -2.86 -6.19 9.88
N TYR A 136 -1.82 -5.60 9.32
CA TYR A 136 -1.83 -4.43 8.46
C TYR A 136 -0.85 -4.64 7.31
N LYS A 137 -0.91 -3.72 6.35
CA LYS A 137 0.13 -3.52 5.35
C LYS A 137 0.72 -2.14 5.52
N ILE A 138 2.03 -2.05 5.55
CA ILE A 138 2.73 -0.76 5.59
C ILE A 138 3.50 -0.53 4.29
N GLU A 139 3.40 0.68 3.79
CA GLU A 139 4.17 1.23 2.69
C GLU A 139 5.09 2.33 3.24
N VAL A 140 6.38 2.26 2.96
CA VAL A 140 7.36 3.29 3.35
C VAL A 140 8.19 3.69 2.13
N PHE A 141 8.36 4.99 1.91
CA PHE A 141 9.00 5.51 0.71
C PHE A 141 9.67 6.87 0.97
N LEU A 142 10.68 7.19 0.15
CA LEU A 142 11.17 8.56 -0.01
C LEU A 142 10.13 9.40 -0.76
N THR A 143 9.98 10.64 -0.35
CA THR A 143 9.13 11.64 -1.04
C THR A 143 9.88 12.33 -2.18
N ALA A 144 11.08 11.85 -2.52
CA ALA A 144 11.88 12.36 -3.62
C ALA A 144 11.14 12.21 -4.96
N GLN A 145 11.26 13.21 -5.83
CA GLN A 145 10.58 13.24 -7.12
C GLN A 145 11.14 12.20 -8.10
N GLU A 146 12.45 11.91 -8.01
CA GLU A 146 13.18 11.08 -8.95
C GLU A 146 13.17 9.59 -8.57
N GLU A 147 13.27 9.27 -7.29
CA GLU A 147 13.38 7.88 -6.80
C GLU A 147 12.66 7.71 -5.45
N GLN A 148 11.50 7.03 -5.47
CA GLN A 148 10.69 6.84 -4.25
C GLN A 148 11.22 5.74 -3.33
N ALA A 149 12.09 4.84 -3.81
CA ALA A 149 12.68 3.75 -3.01
C ALA A 149 11.66 2.98 -2.12
N LYS A 150 10.48 2.69 -2.68
CA LYS A 150 9.33 2.19 -1.94
C LYS A 150 9.52 0.74 -1.45
N VAL A 151 9.10 0.48 -0.22
CA VAL A 151 8.98 -0.87 0.37
C VAL A 151 7.56 -1.06 0.87
N VAL A 152 7.03 -2.26 0.65
CA VAL A 152 5.72 -2.69 1.15
C VAL A 152 5.90 -3.97 1.93
N MET A 153 5.40 -4.02 3.17
CA MET A 153 5.51 -5.19 4.03
C MET A 153 4.22 -5.40 4.83
N ASP A 154 4.02 -6.65 5.24
CA ASP A 154 3.02 -6.97 6.24
C ASP A 154 3.50 -6.50 7.61
N LEU A 155 2.59 -5.90 8.38
CA LEU A 155 2.83 -5.38 9.72
C LEU A 155 1.85 -6.06 10.67
N LEU A 156 2.38 -6.79 11.66
CA LEU A 156 1.60 -7.37 12.74
C LEU A 156 1.81 -6.51 14.00
N VAL A 157 0.71 -6.01 14.56
CA VAL A 157 0.71 -5.25 15.81
C VAL A 157 0.11 -6.14 16.91
N GLU A 158 0.89 -6.43 17.95
CA GLU A 158 0.51 -7.32 19.06
C GLU A 158 0.49 -6.61 20.41
N LYS A 159 1.33 -5.60 20.60
CA LYS A 159 1.52 -4.93 21.90
C LYS A 159 0.89 -3.55 22.01
N SER A 160 -0.17 -3.27 21.25
CA SER A 160 -0.90 -2.01 21.39
C SER A 160 -1.72 -1.94 22.67
N LEU A 161 -1.95 -0.72 23.16
CA LEU A 161 -2.96 -0.43 24.19
C LEU A 161 -4.40 -0.66 23.71
N PHE A 162 -4.61 -0.75 22.39
CA PHE A 162 -5.94 -0.80 21.80
C PHE A 162 -6.22 -2.19 21.23
N SER A 163 -7.28 -2.84 21.71
CA SER A 163 -7.85 -4.05 21.11
C SER A 163 -9.19 -3.74 20.46
N LYS A 164 -9.44 -4.30 19.27
CA LYS A 164 -10.76 -4.17 18.63
C LYS A 164 -11.77 -4.95 19.45
N ALA A 165 -12.71 -4.24 20.10
CA ALA A 165 -13.87 -4.89 20.70
C ALA A 165 -14.83 -5.32 19.58
N SER A 166 -15.25 -6.59 19.60
CA SER A 166 -16.34 -7.10 18.78
C SER A 166 -17.51 -7.42 19.70
N GLY A 167 -18.65 -6.76 19.48
CA GLY A 167 -19.86 -6.98 20.25
C GLY A 167 -21.08 -6.83 19.36
N VAL A 168 -22.05 -7.73 19.51
CA VAL A 168 -23.38 -7.58 18.94
C VAL A 168 -24.19 -6.74 19.94
N PHE A 169 -24.66 -5.57 19.53
CA PHE A 169 -25.57 -4.78 20.35
C PHE A 169 -26.93 -5.49 20.42
N THR A 170 -27.16 -6.26 21.48
CA THR A 170 -28.48 -6.78 21.81
C THR A 170 -29.20 -5.75 22.66
N GLY A 171 -29.67 -4.67 22.03
CA GLY A 171 -30.58 -3.74 22.70
C GLY A 171 -31.89 -4.45 22.99
N GLN A 172 -32.17 -4.75 24.26
CA GLN A 172 -33.56 -4.98 24.67
C GLN A 172 -34.27 -3.63 24.63
N ILE A 173 -35.18 -3.48 23.67
CA ILE A 173 -36.18 -2.40 23.74
C ILE A 173 -37.11 -2.81 24.89
N ASP A 174 -37.00 -2.12 26.02
CA ASP A 174 -37.96 -2.26 27.11
C ASP A 174 -39.29 -1.63 26.67
N PRO A 175 -40.38 -2.41 26.54
CA PRO A 175 -41.69 -1.87 26.18
C PRO A 175 -42.30 -0.96 27.26
N HIS A 176 -41.67 -0.81 28.43
CA HIS A 176 -42.13 0.05 29.53
C HIS A 176 -41.42 1.39 29.63
N SER A 177 -40.51 1.73 28.71
CA SER A 177 -39.98 3.09 28.60
C SER A 177 -41.00 4.00 27.89
N ILE A 178 -41.81 4.73 28.69
CA ILE A 178 -42.71 5.81 28.25
C ILE A 178 -42.10 7.16 28.65
#